data_AF-A0AAE3ZGZ9-F1
#
_entry.id   AF-A0AAE3ZGZ9-F1
#
_cell.length_a   1.000
_cell.length_b   1.000
_cell.length_c   1.000
_cell.angle_alpha   90.00
_cell.angle_beta   90.00
_cell.angle_gamma   90.00
#
_symmetry.space_group_name_H-M   'P 1'
#
loop_
_entity.id
_entity.type
_entity.pdbx_description
1 polymer ?
#
loop_
_entity_poly.entity_id
_entity_poly.type
_entity_poly.pdbx_seq_one_letter_code
_entity_poly.pdbx_strand_id
1 'polypeptide(L)'
;MEHYGYGVNLYNGESLIEWNYFDYNRHSIAGFGYSSNGYTARYNLVGKHPISHAFDMHGLNQNTGDDSKVAGGTIAIHHNTFQFTMDVFPDSRHQEAIAIRGIPDNRCDIDKNWFYHESKPVEVNKRGNAYRQENDRWMHVWASGNHFGRDEPAPGIGHPR
;
A
#
# COMPACT_ATOMS: atom_id res chain seq x y z
N MET A 1 -7.20 -16.83 -19.23
CA MET A 1 -7.39 -15.83 -18.16
C MET A 1 -6.01 -15.47 -17.68
N GLU A 2 -5.56 -14.23 -17.94
CA GLU A 2 -4.36 -13.73 -17.29
C GLU A 2 -4.74 -13.38 -15.86
N HIS A 3 -4.11 -14.05 -14.89
CA HIS A 3 -4.37 -13.81 -13.49
C HIS A 3 -3.52 -12.61 -13.04
N TYR A 4 -4.14 -11.54 -12.55
CA TYR A 4 -3.45 -10.31 -12.14
C TYR A 4 -2.60 -10.45 -10.85
N GLY A 5 -2.70 -11.58 -10.15
CA GLY A 5 -1.91 -11.89 -8.96
C GLY A 5 -2.37 -11.16 -7.69
N TYR A 6 -3.67 -10.91 -7.52
CA TYR A 6 -4.22 -10.19 -6.38
C TYR A 6 -4.66 -11.12 -5.26
N GLY A 7 -4.30 -10.79 -4.01
CA GLY A 7 -4.78 -11.49 -2.82
C GLY A 7 -6.24 -11.13 -2.52
N VAL A 8 -6.48 -9.84 -2.21
CA VAL A 8 -7.80 -9.26 -2.04
C VAL A 8 -8.00 -8.15 -3.08
N ASN A 9 -9.09 -8.23 -3.85
CA ASN A 9 -9.44 -7.22 -4.86
C ASN A 9 -10.77 -6.57 -4.50
N LEU A 10 -10.76 -5.25 -4.31
CA LEU A 10 -11.88 -4.46 -3.80
C LEU A 10 -12.46 -3.62 -4.92
N TYR A 11 -13.75 -3.77 -5.18
CA TYR A 11 -14.43 -2.98 -6.22
C TYR A 11 -15.05 -1.69 -5.65
N ASN A 12 -15.83 -1.80 -4.58
CA ASN A 12 -16.56 -0.72 -3.91
C ASN A 12 -16.84 -1.08 -2.44
N GLY A 13 -17.31 -0.10 -1.68
CA GLY A 13 -17.58 -0.21 -0.24
C GLY A 13 -16.34 0.04 0.62
N GLU A 14 -16.53 -0.02 1.94
CA GLU A 14 -15.45 0.05 2.92
C GLU A 14 -15.17 -1.34 3.50
N SER A 15 -13.96 -1.83 3.27
CA SER A 15 -13.55 -3.19 3.69
C SER A 15 -12.56 -3.16 4.85
N LEU A 16 -12.64 -4.15 5.75
CA LEU A 16 -11.66 -4.37 6.80
C LEU A 16 -10.83 -5.63 6.48
N ILE A 17 -9.52 -5.47 6.35
CA ILE A 17 -8.56 -6.53 6.07
C ILE A 17 -7.55 -6.56 7.22
N GLU A 18 -7.72 -7.50 8.15
CA GLU A 18 -6.88 -7.58 9.33
C GLU A 18 -6.39 -8.98 9.67
N TRP A 19 -5.22 -9.05 10.32
CA TRP A 19 -4.60 -10.28 10.83
C TRP A 19 -4.29 -11.35 9.76
N ASN A 20 -3.91 -10.92 8.56
CA ASN A 20 -3.54 -11.82 7.46
C ASN A 20 -2.02 -11.93 7.29
N TYR A 21 -1.59 -13.05 6.71
CA TYR A 21 -0.27 -13.21 6.11
C TYR A 21 -0.40 -13.18 4.59
N PHE A 22 0.36 -12.29 3.93
CA PHE A 22 0.44 -12.20 2.48
C PHE A 22 1.86 -12.49 2.00
N ASP A 23 2.02 -13.30 0.96
CA ASP A 23 3.30 -13.56 0.31
C ASP A 23 3.08 -13.96 -1.15
N TYR A 24 4.05 -13.74 -2.03
CA TYR A 24 3.98 -14.06 -3.47
C TYR A 24 2.79 -13.44 -4.23
N ASN A 25 2.13 -12.42 -3.69
CA ASN A 25 1.14 -11.64 -4.43
C ASN A 25 1.83 -10.57 -5.29
N ARG A 26 1.22 -10.23 -6.42
CA ARG A 26 1.53 -8.99 -7.15
C ARG A 26 1.00 -7.78 -6.38
N HIS A 27 -0.28 -7.83 -6.00
CA HIS A 27 -0.87 -6.92 -5.01
C HIS A 27 -1.56 -7.77 -3.94
N SER A 28 -1.14 -7.65 -2.69
CA SER A 28 -1.80 -8.30 -1.55
C SER A 28 -3.22 -7.76 -1.35
N ILE A 29 -3.36 -6.43 -1.46
CA ILE A 29 -4.66 -5.73 -1.43
C ILE A 29 -4.66 -4.76 -2.62
N ALA A 30 -5.69 -4.81 -3.45
CA ALA A 30 -5.89 -3.86 -4.54
C ALA A 30 -7.30 -3.25 -4.46
N GLY A 31 -7.39 -1.94 -4.62
CA GLY A 31 -8.65 -1.22 -4.76
C GLY A 31 -8.86 -0.70 -6.18
N PHE A 32 -10.10 -0.71 -6.66
CA PHE A 32 -10.48 -0.25 -7.98
C PHE A 32 -10.44 1.29 -8.14
N GLY A 33 -10.53 2.06 -7.05
CA GLY A 33 -10.28 3.49 -7.11
C GLY A 33 -11.52 4.40 -7.20
N TYR A 34 -12.74 3.86 -7.19
CA TYR A 34 -13.94 4.70 -7.02
C TYR A 34 -13.92 5.45 -5.69
N SER A 35 -14.55 6.63 -5.61
CA SER A 35 -14.76 7.34 -4.34
C SER A 35 -15.46 6.49 -3.28
N SER A 36 -16.33 5.57 -3.69
CA SER A 36 -17.00 4.61 -2.81
C SER A 36 -16.13 3.42 -2.39
N ASN A 37 -14.91 3.28 -2.90
CA ASN A 37 -14.00 2.19 -2.59
C ASN A 37 -12.96 2.63 -1.55
N GLY A 38 -13.13 2.15 -0.32
CA GLY A 38 -12.22 2.38 0.78
C GLY A 38 -11.79 1.08 1.46
N TYR A 39 -10.72 1.12 2.23
CA TYR A 39 -10.33 0.00 3.08
C TYR A 39 -9.54 0.40 4.31
N THR A 40 -9.70 -0.41 5.37
CA THR A 40 -8.79 -0.44 6.50
C THR A 40 -7.96 -1.73 6.44
N ALA A 41 -6.64 -1.59 6.32
CA ALA A 41 -5.70 -2.69 6.40
C ALA A 41 -4.89 -2.58 7.70
N ARG A 42 -5.04 -3.54 8.61
CA ARG A 42 -4.32 -3.51 9.90
C ARG A 42 -3.82 -4.84 10.41
N TYR A 43 -2.71 -4.83 11.14
CA TYR A 43 -2.14 -6.04 11.76
C TYR A 43 -1.80 -7.16 10.79
N ASN A 44 -1.63 -6.84 9.50
CA ASN A 44 -1.21 -7.82 8.50
C ASN A 44 0.32 -7.91 8.45
N LEU A 45 0.82 -9.11 8.13
CA LEU A 45 2.21 -9.36 7.83
C LEU A 45 2.36 -9.60 6.33
N VAL A 46 3.12 -8.74 5.65
CA VAL A 46 3.53 -8.97 4.26
C VAL A 46 4.95 -9.54 4.26
N GLY A 47 5.05 -10.75 3.73
CA GLY A 47 6.28 -11.54 3.65
C GLY A 47 7.31 -10.96 2.68
N LYS A 48 8.43 -11.68 2.59
CA LYS A 48 9.65 -11.21 1.92
C LYS A 48 9.64 -11.35 0.39
N HIS A 49 8.61 -11.95 -0.21
CA HIS A 49 8.60 -12.31 -1.64
C HIS A 49 7.47 -11.65 -2.44
N PRO A 50 7.31 -10.32 -2.41
CA PRO A 50 6.32 -9.69 -3.27
C PRO A 50 6.71 -9.79 -4.75
N ILE A 51 5.71 -9.83 -5.63
CA ILE A 51 5.91 -9.71 -7.08
C ILE A 51 5.84 -8.24 -7.52
N SER A 52 5.17 -7.37 -6.76
CA SER A 52 5.12 -5.91 -6.96
C SER A 52 4.68 -5.22 -5.66
N HIS A 53 4.17 -3.99 -5.72
CA HIS A 53 3.73 -3.30 -4.50
C HIS A 53 2.57 -4.03 -3.83
N ALA A 54 2.63 -4.15 -2.50
CA ALA A 54 1.75 -5.04 -1.76
C ALA A 54 0.35 -4.44 -1.58
N PHE A 55 0.24 -3.24 -1.03
CA PHE A 55 -1.04 -2.57 -0.84
C PHE A 55 -1.20 -1.49 -1.89
N ASP A 56 -2.33 -1.54 -2.57
CA ASP A 56 -2.60 -0.72 -3.73
C ASP A 56 -3.97 -0.06 -3.60
N MET A 57 -4.04 1.16 -4.08
CA MET A 57 -5.29 1.75 -4.54
C MET A 57 -5.07 2.27 -5.96
N HIS A 58 -5.74 1.68 -6.95
CA HIS A 58 -5.73 2.18 -8.32
C HIS A 58 -6.26 3.62 -8.36
N GLY A 59 -5.74 4.41 -9.29
CA GLY A 59 -6.47 5.57 -9.80
C GLY A 59 -7.65 5.07 -10.62
N LEU A 60 -8.80 5.71 -10.49
CA LEU A 60 -10.01 5.35 -11.23
C LEU A 60 -9.74 5.36 -12.73
N ASN A 61 -9.01 6.36 -13.22
CA ASN A 61 -8.58 6.48 -14.62
C ASN A 61 -7.82 5.24 -15.14
N GLN A 62 -7.05 4.54 -14.30
CA GLN A 62 -6.32 3.35 -14.71
C GLN A 62 -7.25 2.18 -15.05
N ASN A 63 -8.48 2.21 -14.53
CA ASN A 63 -9.49 1.17 -14.75
C ASN A 63 -10.61 1.60 -15.71
N THR A 64 -10.93 2.89 -15.79
CA THR A 64 -12.02 3.44 -16.64
C THR A 64 -11.52 4.09 -17.93
N GLY A 65 -10.25 4.53 -17.97
CA GLY A 65 -9.66 5.26 -19.09
C GLY A 65 -10.06 6.74 -19.17
N ASP A 66 -10.74 7.29 -18.15
CA ASP A 66 -11.08 8.71 -18.06
C ASP A 66 -9.89 9.55 -17.52
N ASP A 67 -10.11 10.85 -17.29
CA ASP A 67 -9.12 11.78 -16.74
C ASP A 67 -9.21 11.95 -15.21
N SER A 68 -9.98 11.09 -14.53
CA SER A 68 -10.16 11.14 -13.09
C SER A 68 -8.85 10.95 -12.36
N LYS A 69 -8.60 11.81 -11.36
CA LYS A 69 -7.48 11.65 -10.44
C LYS A 69 -7.88 10.93 -9.15
N VAL A 70 -9.13 10.48 -9.01
CA VAL A 70 -9.61 9.81 -7.80
C VAL A 70 -8.90 8.47 -7.62
N ALA A 71 -8.44 8.16 -6.41
CA ALA A 71 -7.88 6.87 -6.03
C ALA A 71 -8.47 6.44 -4.69
N GLY A 72 -9.73 6.00 -4.72
CA GLY A 72 -10.46 5.52 -3.54
C GLY A 72 -11.09 6.63 -2.71
N GLY A 73 -11.88 6.24 -1.71
CA GLY A 73 -12.50 7.13 -0.72
C GLY A 73 -11.64 7.31 0.52
N THR A 74 -11.98 6.59 1.59
CA THR A 74 -11.23 6.53 2.85
C THR A 74 -10.35 5.29 2.90
N ILE A 75 -9.05 5.48 3.15
CA ILE A 75 -8.05 4.41 3.20
C ILE A 75 -7.28 4.54 4.51
N ALA A 76 -7.21 3.48 5.30
CA ALA A 76 -6.44 3.44 6.53
C ALA A 76 -5.50 2.24 6.50
N ILE A 77 -4.19 2.47 6.50
CA ILE A 77 -3.17 1.43 6.45
C ILE A 77 -2.35 1.57 7.71
N HIS A 78 -2.57 0.71 8.69
CA HIS A 78 -1.93 0.89 9.99
C HIS A 78 -1.51 -0.37 10.71
N HIS A 79 -0.41 -0.32 11.45
CA HIS A 79 0.10 -1.45 12.24
C HIS A 79 0.32 -2.73 11.40
N ASN A 80 0.70 -2.58 10.13
CA ASN A 80 1.14 -3.69 9.30
C ASN A 80 2.67 -3.78 9.31
N THR A 81 3.22 -4.97 9.07
CA THR A 81 4.67 -5.14 8.83
C THR A 81 4.91 -5.54 7.38
N PHE A 82 5.84 -4.87 6.72
CA PHE A 82 6.28 -5.17 5.36
C PHE A 82 7.76 -5.60 5.39
N GLN A 83 8.02 -6.90 5.18
CA GLN A 83 9.34 -7.51 5.36
C GLN A 83 10.20 -7.54 4.09
N PHE A 84 9.92 -6.66 3.14
CA PHE A 84 10.60 -6.60 1.85
C PHE A 84 11.02 -5.18 1.50
N THR A 85 11.98 -5.11 0.59
CA THR A 85 12.39 -3.87 -0.11
C THR A 85 12.57 -4.09 -1.61
N MET A 86 12.50 -5.36 -2.05
CA MET A 86 12.72 -5.80 -3.42
C MET A 86 11.58 -6.72 -3.85
N ASP A 87 11.22 -6.73 -5.13
CA ASP A 87 10.39 -7.79 -5.71
C ASP A 87 11.20 -9.05 -6.04
N VAL A 88 10.52 -10.12 -6.45
CA VAL A 88 11.18 -11.39 -6.83
C VAL A 88 11.23 -11.64 -8.35
N PHE A 89 10.58 -10.82 -9.18
CA PHE A 89 10.52 -10.97 -10.64
C PHE A 89 10.14 -9.64 -11.33
N PRO A 90 10.72 -9.28 -12.50
CA PRO A 90 11.67 -10.04 -13.31
C PRO A 90 13.13 -9.95 -12.86
N ASP A 91 13.54 -8.89 -12.17
CA ASP A 91 14.93 -8.69 -11.70
C ASP A 91 14.92 -7.86 -10.41
N SER A 92 14.85 -8.54 -9.26
CA SER A 92 14.87 -7.99 -7.88
C SER A 92 14.96 -6.46 -7.82
N ARG A 93 13.84 -5.78 -8.05
CA ARG A 93 13.81 -4.32 -8.19
C ARG A 93 13.42 -3.71 -6.86
N HIS A 94 13.90 -2.51 -6.57
CA HIS A 94 13.37 -1.75 -5.43
C HIS A 94 11.86 -1.58 -5.56
N GLN A 95 11.13 -2.05 -4.56
CA GLN A 95 9.68 -2.16 -4.62
C GLN A 95 9.04 -1.49 -3.41
N GLU A 96 8.09 -0.59 -3.67
CA GLU A 96 7.29 0.03 -2.62
C GLU A 96 6.32 -0.93 -1.95
N ALA A 97 6.05 -0.73 -0.65
CA ALA A 97 5.04 -1.51 0.05
C ALA A 97 3.62 -1.02 -0.27
N ILE A 98 3.43 0.29 -0.40
CA ILE A 98 2.12 0.91 -0.62
C ILE A 98 2.19 1.84 -1.84
N ALA A 99 1.22 1.73 -2.75
CA ALA A 99 1.02 2.69 -3.82
C ALA A 99 -0.42 3.23 -3.84
N ILE A 100 -0.56 4.55 -3.68
CA ILE A 100 -1.83 5.27 -3.88
C ILE A 100 -1.77 5.94 -5.25
N ARG A 101 -2.47 5.40 -6.24
CA ARG A 101 -2.25 5.74 -7.65
C ARG A 101 -3.13 6.89 -8.16
N GLY A 102 -3.21 7.94 -7.35
CA GLY A 102 -4.01 9.14 -7.59
C GLY A 102 -4.24 9.88 -6.27
N ILE A 103 -5.38 10.51 -6.12
CA ILE A 103 -5.78 11.32 -4.96
C ILE A 103 -6.98 10.63 -4.29
N PRO A 104 -6.84 10.16 -3.04
CA PRO A 104 -8.00 9.71 -2.26
C PRO A 104 -9.04 10.82 -2.21
N ASP A 105 -10.31 10.49 -2.46
CA ASP A 105 -11.39 11.48 -2.50
C ASP A 105 -11.59 12.11 -1.10
N ASN A 106 -11.45 11.31 -0.05
CA ASN A 106 -11.53 11.76 1.33
C ASN A 106 -10.15 11.81 2.00
N ARG A 107 -9.56 10.63 2.28
CA ARG A 107 -8.36 10.53 3.13
C ARG A 107 -7.66 9.20 3.01
N CYS A 108 -6.33 9.23 3.07
CA CYS A 108 -5.46 8.07 3.25
C CYS A 108 -4.52 8.30 4.44
N ASP A 109 -4.60 7.43 5.45
CA ASP A 109 -3.67 7.42 6.57
C ASP A 109 -2.73 6.20 6.46
N ILE A 110 -1.44 6.46 6.62
CA ILE A 110 -0.39 5.44 6.68
C ILE A 110 0.31 5.59 8.03
N ASP A 111 -0.13 4.86 9.06
CA ASP A 111 0.37 5.07 10.43
C ASP A 111 0.83 3.81 11.15
N LYS A 112 1.90 3.96 11.94
CA LYS A 112 2.43 2.89 12.82
C LYS A 112 2.69 1.56 12.11
N ASN A 113 2.96 1.58 10.81
CA ASN A 113 3.44 0.41 10.10
C ASN A 113 4.95 0.25 10.32
N TRP A 114 5.43 -0.96 10.14
CA TRP A 114 6.84 -1.27 10.11
C TRP A 114 7.26 -1.61 8.68
N PHE A 115 8.09 -0.77 8.08
CA PHE A 115 8.67 -0.98 6.76
C PHE A 115 10.13 -1.39 6.89
N TYR A 116 10.54 -2.46 6.23
CA TYR A 116 11.97 -2.81 6.13
C TYR A 116 12.76 -1.87 5.22
N HIS A 117 12.08 -0.98 4.49
CA HIS A 117 12.70 0.15 3.80
C HIS A 117 13.47 1.04 4.79
N GLU A 118 14.63 1.53 4.37
CA GLU A 118 15.59 2.20 5.27
C GLU A 118 15.13 3.57 5.77
N SER A 119 14.23 4.24 5.04
CA SER A 119 13.84 5.60 5.39
C SER A 119 12.44 5.97 4.92
N LYS A 120 11.93 7.05 5.53
CA LYS A 120 10.70 7.71 5.12
C LYS A 120 10.85 8.23 3.67
N PRO A 121 9.82 8.08 2.82
CA PRO A 121 9.79 8.71 1.50
C PRO A 121 9.98 10.23 1.59
N VAL A 122 10.96 10.76 0.84
CA VAL A 122 11.19 12.20 0.64
C VAL A 122 10.45 12.69 -0.61
N GLU A 123 10.53 11.91 -1.68
CA GLU A 123 9.88 12.16 -2.96
C GLU A 123 8.50 11.47 -3.01
N VAL A 124 7.48 12.16 -3.53
CA VAL A 124 6.06 11.73 -3.50
C VAL A 124 5.81 10.51 -4.38
N ASN A 125 6.30 10.54 -5.62
CA ASN A 125 6.04 9.51 -6.64
C ASN A 125 7.30 8.75 -7.06
N LYS A 126 8.16 8.42 -6.10
CA LYS A 126 9.36 7.62 -6.38
C LYS A 126 9.08 6.14 -6.12
N ARG A 127 9.21 5.33 -7.16
CA ARG A 127 9.13 3.87 -7.08
C ARG A 127 10.25 3.33 -6.18
N GLY A 128 9.95 2.27 -5.42
CA GLY A 128 10.90 1.67 -4.46
C GLY A 128 10.98 2.34 -3.09
N ASN A 129 10.35 3.51 -2.89
CA ASN A 129 10.14 4.08 -1.56
C ASN A 129 9.21 3.20 -0.72
N ALA A 130 9.21 3.31 0.61
CA ALA A 130 8.29 2.52 1.45
C ALA A 130 6.81 2.66 1.03
N TYR A 131 6.41 3.88 0.70
CA TYR A 131 5.11 4.20 0.12
C TYR A 131 5.24 5.36 -0.85
N ARG A 132 4.32 5.45 -1.80
CA ARG A 132 4.27 6.55 -2.79
C ARG A 132 2.84 6.92 -3.15
N GLN A 133 2.69 8.14 -3.68
CA GLN A 133 1.47 8.61 -4.31
C GLN A 133 1.75 8.98 -5.77
N GLU A 134 0.93 8.53 -6.72
CA GLU A 134 1.00 9.00 -8.11
C GLU A 134 0.39 10.40 -8.23
N ASN A 135 1.13 11.39 -7.74
CA ASN A 135 0.78 12.80 -7.81
C ASN A 135 2.05 13.66 -7.62
N ASP A 136 1.97 14.95 -7.93
CA ASP A 136 3.12 15.86 -7.82
C ASP A 136 3.45 16.24 -6.37
N ARG A 137 2.46 16.16 -5.48
CA ARG A 137 2.56 16.44 -4.05
C ARG A 137 1.66 15.52 -3.25
N TRP A 138 1.96 15.31 -1.97
CA TRP A 138 1.05 14.61 -1.07
C TRP A 138 -0.30 15.35 -1.04
N MET A 139 -1.38 14.68 -1.43
CA MET A 139 -2.74 15.21 -1.33
C MET A 139 -3.64 14.15 -0.74
N HIS A 140 -4.29 14.50 0.38
CA HIS A 140 -5.13 13.60 1.16
C HIS A 140 -4.42 12.34 1.64
N VAL A 141 -3.08 12.35 1.70
CA VAL A 141 -2.26 11.26 2.24
C VAL A 141 -1.48 11.82 3.42
N TRP A 142 -1.61 11.18 4.58
CA TRP A 142 -0.87 11.53 5.79
C TRP A 142 -0.15 10.30 6.33
N ALA A 143 1.10 10.49 6.75
CA ALA A 143 1.91 9.41 7.29
C ALA A 143 2.58 9.81 8.60
N SER A 144 2.41 8.99 9.64
CA SER A 144 2.89 9.29 10.99
C SER A 144 3.21 8.04 11.80
N GLY A 145 4.24 8.09 12.64
CA GLY A 145 4.55 7.00 13.59
C GLY A 145 5.00 5.68 12.96
N ASN A 146 5.25 5.63 11.64
CA ASN A 146 5.82 4.46 10.98
C ASN A 146 7.28 4.27 11.39
N HIS A 147 7.71 3.01 11.50
CA HIS A 147 9.10 2.64 11.70
C HIS A 147 9.73 2.18 10.37
N PHE A 148 11.00 2.53 10.19
CA PHE A 148 11.80 2.23 9.01
C PHE A 148 13.08 1.52 9.44
N GLY A 149 13.52 0.56 8.64
CA GLY A 149 14.65 -0.31 8.96
C GLY A 149 14.21 -1.66 9.52
N ARG A 150 15.18 -2.52 9.78
CA ARG A 150 14.96 -3.92 10.16
C ARG A 150 15.04 -4.17 11.66
N ASP A 151 15.42 -3.15 12.42
CA ASP A 151 15.46 -3.24 13.86
C ASP A 151 14.03 -3.32 14.40
N GLU A 152 13.87 -4.05 15.50
CA GLU A 152 12.57 -4.21 16.14
C GLU A 152 12.02 -2.84 16.58
N PRO A 153 10.81 -2.46 16.14
CA PRO A 153 10.21 -1.20 16.54
C PRO A 153 9.64 -1.28 17.96
N ALA A 154 9.30 -0.11 18.51
CA ALA A 154 8.60 -0.01 19.79
C ALA A 154 7.26 -0.75 19.77
N PRO A 155 6.73 -1.16 20.95
CA PRO A 155 5.41 -1.79 21.06
C PRO A 155 4.32 -0.96 20.39
N GLY A 156 3.38 -1.64 19.72
CA GLY A 156 2.29 -0.98 19.00
C GLY A 156 2.65 -0.41 17.63
N ILE A 157 3.82 -0.75 17.07
CA ILE A 157 4.21 -0.47 15.69
C ILE A 157 4.42 -1.80 14.94
N GLY A 158 3.91 -1.88 13.72
CA GLY A 158 3.90 -3.10 12.92
C GLY A 158 2.85 -4.10 13.40
N HIS A 159 2.84 -5.28 12.77
CA HIS A 159 1.96 -6.37 13.21
C HIS A 159 2.32 -6.82 14.64
N PRO A 160 1.35 -7.33 15.42
CA PRO A 160 1.59 -7.78 16.79
C PRO A 160 2.46 -9.03 16.86
N ARG A 161 3.48 -9.02 17.74
CA ARG A 161 4.52 -10.05 17.89
C ARG A 161 4.53 -10.61 19.30
#